data_AF-A0A812SRQ3-F1
#
_entry.id   AF-A0A812SRQ3-F1
#
_cell.length_a   1.000
_cell.length_b   1.000
_cell.length_c   1.000
_cell.angle_alpha   90.00
_cell.angle_beta   90.00
_cell.angle_gamma   90.00
#
_symmetry.space_group_name_H-M   'P 1'
#
loop_
_entity.id
_entity.type
_entity.pdbx_description
1 polymer ?
#
loop_
_entity_poly.entity_id
_entity_poly.type
_entity_poly.pdbx_seq_one_letter_code
_entity_poly.pdbx_strand_id
1 'polypeptide(L)'
;ATTECEAAQECYTKAVSNYDTVKASSHQQLDALKQEWRALLRMECMIKVFELPEGDRANAIDQCQLKDVAKQSDQDLALQFPVKPGKPSCQIPTDPAGSSAYKTANYNSLPAEAPAKACVASCCEQSAGVSGLDFSGLGTTPSGSWSLALNIDTNDGNVVAYPNVEFWESATGLGGASDQTSERFSRDYKDTDVFSNKEAKELLIVCHNEGKALGWRTWKLLETKTLHGWFTTGNTCSSGLDTSKRYKMADETTGGDVGHLIEWEPLIKNTHNGVDDLYVNTEMNTNDFNRLSTNRNGGYNLGSGLGTQYDANFAGNCGDTERPQADAQMRTEKYHWGSGGGIGGLIGSDHNCHGGCPWTISSGYDYDYAIFVQ
;
A
#
# COMPACT_ATOMS: atom_id res chain seq x y z
N ALA A 1 -16.06 5.03 9.70
CA ALA A 1 -16.35 3.74 10.38
C ALA A 1 -15.14 2.81 10.36
N THR A 2 -14.59 2.40 9.20
CA THR A 2 -13.34 1.60 9.08
C THR A 2 -12.11 2.34 9.62
N THR A 3 -11.92 3.60 9.24
CA THR A 3 -10.84 4.47 9.76
C THR A 3 -10.86 4.64 11.29
N GLU A 4 -12.04 4.64 11.91
CA GLU A 4 -12.18 4.72 13.38
C GLU A 4 -11.86 3.37 14.04
N CYS A 5 -12.20 2.25 13.38
CA CYS A 5 -11.84 0.90 13.81
C CYS A 5 -10.33 0.65 13.70
N GLU A 6 -9.71 1.11 12.61
CA GLU A 6 -8.28 1.00 12.36
C GLU A 6 -7.49 1.93 13.27
N ALA A 7 -7.91 3.18 13.44
CA ALA A 7 -7.32 4.07 14.44
C ALA A 7 -7.45 3.50 15.86
N ALA A 8 -8.57 2.86 16.20
CA ALA A 8 -8.73 2.17 17.48
C ALA A 8 -7.80 0.93 17.58
N GLN A 9 -7.58 0.21 16.48
CA GLN A 9 -6.71 -0.95 16.41
C GLN A 9 -5.22 -0.57 16.51
N GLU A 10 -4.79 0.49 15.83
CA GLU A 10 -3.46 1.06 15.93
C GLU A 10 -3.21 1.61 17.34
N CYS A 11 -4.18 2.36 17.89
CA CYS A 11 -4.12 2.86 19.25
C CYS A 11 -3.97 1.71 20.25
N TYR A 12 -4.76 0.64 20.11
CA TYR A 12 -4.64 -0.57 20.93
C TYR A 12 -3.27 -1.24 20.77
N THR A 13 -2.79 -1.42 19.53
CA THR A 13 -1.50 -2.06 19.26
C THR A 13 -0.34 -1.27 19.87
N LYS A 14 -0.34 0.05 19.72
CA LYS A 14 0.65 0.95 20.33
C LYS A 14 0.57 0.95 21.85
N ALA A 15 -0.63 0.97 22.42
CA ALA A 15 -0.83 0.88 23.87
C ALA A 15 -0.35 -0.46 24.45
N VAL A 16 -0.60 -1.56 23.75
CA VAL A 16 -0.10 -2.90 24.11
C VAL A 16 1.42 -2.96 24.07
N SER A 17 2.03 -2.47 22.98
CA SER A 17 3.48 -2.43 22.83
C SER A 17 4.12 -1.61 23.97
N ASN A 18 3.61 -0.40 24.23
CA ASN A 18 4.08 0.44 25.33
C ASN A 18 3.92 -0.24 26.70
N TYR A 19 2.77 -0.87 26.95
CA TYR A 19 2.54 -1.61 28.19
C TYR A 19 3.55 -2.74 28.38
N ASP A 20 3.84 -3.54 27.34
CA ASP A 20 4.79 -4.66 27.43
C ASP A 20 6.22 -4.16 27.68
N THR A 21 6.64 -3.09 27.01
CA THR A 21 7.95 -2.44 27.25
C THR A 21 8.06 -1.91 28.68
N VAL A 22 7.06 -1.17 29.16
CA VAL A 22 7.07 -0.61 30.52
C VAL A 22 7.03 -1.71 31.57
N LYS A 23 6.22 -2.76 31.37
CA LYS A 23 6.14 -3.90 32.29
C LYS A 23 7.48 -4.63 32.38
N ALA A 24 8.14 -4.89 31.26
CA ALA A 24 9.46 -5.54 31.25
C ALA A 24 10.51 -4.70 31.99
N SER A 25 10.59 -3.39 31.71
CA SER A 25 11.50 -2.48 32.41
C SER A 25 11.21 -2.40 33.91
N SER A 26 9.93 -2.36 34.28
CA SER A 26 9.50 -2.30 35.68
C SER A 26 9.82 -3.60 36.43
N HIS A 27 9.72 -4.77 35.79
CA HIS A 27 10.19 -6.04 36.38
C HIS A 27 11.69 -6.02 36.63
N GLN A 28 12.48 -5.54 35.67
CA GLN A 28 13.93 -5.46 35.82
C GLN A 28 14.34 -4.53 36.98
N GLN A 29 13.68 -3.37 37.10
CA GLN A 29 13.93 -2.44 38.20
C GLN A 29 13.50 -3.03 39.56
N LEU A 30 12.36 -3.73 39.61
CA LEU A 30 11.91 -4.40 40.82
C LEU A 30 12.88 -5.50 41.26
N ASP A 31 13.41 -6.29 40.33
CA ASP A 31 14.38 -7.34 40.63
C ASP A 31 15.69 -6.74 41.17
N ALA A 32 16.15 -5.62 40.62
CA ALA A 32 17.30 -4.89 41.14
C ALA A 32 17.05 -4.39 42.59
N LEU A 33 15.90 -3.76 42.83
CA LEU A 33 15.51 -3.30 44.18
C LEU A 33 15.41 -4.46 45.17
N LYS A 34 14.90 -5.62 44.74
CA LYS A 34 14.87 -6.83 45.57
C LYS A 34 16.27 -7.33 45.92
N GLN A 35 17.22 -7.26 44.99
CA GLN A 35 18.61 -7.63 45.29
C GLN A 35 19.23 -6.68 46.32
N GLU A 36 19.03 -5.38 46.18
CA GLU A 36 19.49 -4.37 47.15
C GLU A 36 18.83 -4.58 48.52
N TRP A 37 17.53 -4.83 48.56
CA TRP A 37 16.80 -5.09 49.80
C TRP A 37 17.29 -6.36 50.51
N ARG A 38 17.58 -7.44 49.77
CA ARG A 38 18.19 -8.66 50.33
C ARG A 38 19.56 -8.37 50.95
N ALA A 39 20.35 -7.47 50.36
CA ALA A 39 21.62 -7.06 50.95
C ALA A 39 21.41 -6.28 52.25
N LEU A 40 20.42 -5.37 52.30
CA LEU A 40 20.05 -4.63 53.51
C LEU A 40 19.56 -5.54 54.64
N LEU A 41 18.70 -6.51 54.34
CA LEU A 41 18.22 -7.50 55.33
C LEU A 41 19.37 -8.34 55.93
N ARG A 42 20.40 -8.65 55.12
CA ARG A 42 21.61 -9.33 55.61
C ARG A 42 22.48 -8.41 56.45
N MET A 43 22.64 -7.15 56.07
CA MET A 43 23.36 -6.15 56.87
C MET A 43 22.68 -5.93 58.22
N GLU A 44 21.35 -5.84 58.26
CA GLU A 44 20.58 -5.74 59.50
C GLU A 44 20.82 -6.95 60.42
N CYS A 45 20.83 -8.17 59.85
CA CYS A 45 21.18 -9.38 60.59
C CYS A 45 22.58 -9.29 61.20
N MET A 46 23.57 -8.86 60.41
CA MET A 46 24.96 -8.72 60.85
C MET A 46 25.13 -7.67 61.96
N ILE A 47 24.40 -6.56 61.89
CA ILE A 47 24.44 -5.51 62.93
C ILE A 47 23.98 -6.08 64.27
N LYS A 48 22.92 -6.90 64.27
CA LYS A 48 22.39 -7.54 65.50
C LYS A 48 23.37 -8.54 66.14
N VAL A 49 24.34 -9.07 65.38
CA VAL A 49 25.37 -9.97 65.94
C VAL A 49 26.27 -9.24 66.95
N PHE A 50 26.51 -7.93 66.79
CA PHE A 50 27.35 -7.18 67.73
C PHE A 50 26.77 -7.10 69.14
N GLU A 51 25.46 -7.32 69.29
CA GLU A 51 24.76 -7.34 70.57
C GLU A 51 24.95 -8.67 71.32
N LEU A 52 25.47 -9.71 70.65
CA LEU A 52 25.67 -11.03 71.24
C LEU A 52 27.01 -11.14 72.02
N PRO A 53 27.08 -12.04 73.03
CA PRO A 53 28.33 -12.41 73.69
C PRO A 53 29.37 -12.95 72.69
N GLU A 54 30.66 -12.72 72.96
CA GLU A 54 31.76 -13.03 72.04
C GLU A 54 31.76 -14.49 71.54
N GLY A 55 31.47 -15.44 72.41
CA GLY A 55 31.43 -16.87 72.08
C GLY A 55 30.36 -17.26 71.05
N ASP A 56 29.29 -16.48 70.91
CA ASP A 56 28.14 -16.79 70.03
C ASP A 56 28.22 -16.11 68.66
N ARG A 57 29.10 -15.10 68.53
CA ARG A 57 29.17 -14.24 67.33
C ARG A 57 29.53 -15.00 66.07
N ALA A 58 30.49 -15.93 66.14
CA ALA A 58 30.96 -16.68 64.97
C ALA A 58 29.83 -17.49 64.31
N ASN A 59 29.09 -18.26 65.12
CA ASN A 59 27.95 -19.03 64.63
C ASN A 59 26.83 -18.11 64.11
N ALA A 60 26.55 -16.98 64.79
CA ALA A 60 25.53 -16.04 64.36
C ALA A 60 25.86 -15.36 63.02
N ILE A 61 27.14 -15.07 62.73
CA ILE A 61 27.60 -14.58 61.42
C ILE A 61 27.27 -15.60 60.33
N ASP A 62 27.62 -16.88 60.52
CA ASP A 62 27.36 -17.94 59.54
C ASP A 62 25.86 -18.10 59.28
N GLN A 63 25.04 -18.04 60.33
CA GLN A 63 23.58 -18.06 60.20
C GLN A 63 23.04 -16.86 59.40
N CYS A 64 23.58 -15.65 59.60
CA CYS A 64 23.19 -14.47 58.83
C CYS A 64 23.58 -14.58 57.34
N GLN A 65 24.71 -15.22 57.02
CA GLN A 65 25.13 -15.45 55.63
C GLN A 65 24.23 -16.45 54.90
N LEU A 66 23.84 -17.52 55.60
CA LEU A 66 23.02 -18.60 55.05
C LEU A 66 21.52 -18.28 55.05
N LYS A 67 21.09 -17.21 55.73
CA LYS A 67 19.69 -16.82 55.81
C LYS A 67 19.13 -16.54 54.41
N ASP A 68 18.17 -17.37 53.99
CA ASP A 68 17.36 -17.12 52.80
C ASP A 68 16.37 -15.98 53.08
N VAL A 69 16.65 -14.82 52.50
CA VAL A 69 15.84 -13.61 52.59
C VAL A 69 15.02 -13.36 51.31
N ALA A 70 15.02 -14.30 50.36
CA ALA A 70 14.32 -14.11 49.09
C ALA A 70 12.80 -13.97 49.30
N LYS A 71 12.19 -14.87 50.09
CA LYS A 71 10.75 -14.81 50.39
C LYS A 71 10.35 -13.51 51.09
N GLN A 72 11.14 -13.07 52.05
CA GLN A 72 10.89 -11.81 52.76
C GLN A 72 10.99 -10.62 51.80
N SER A 73 12.01 -10.60 50.93
CA SER A 73 12.16 -9.57 49.91
C SER A 73 11.03 -9.55 48.88
N ASP A 74 10.47 -10.71 48.53
CA ASP A 74 9.32 -10.78 47.62
C ASP A 74 8.03 -10.26 48.27
N GLN A 75 7.89 -10.40 49.58
CA GLN A 75 6.75 -9.91 50.37
C GLN A 75 6.85 -8.40 50.63
N ASP A 76 8.03 -7.93 51.03
CA ASP A 76 8.27 -6.51 51.38
C ASP A 76 8.14 -5.59 50.15
N LEU A 77 8.46 -6.11 48.95
CA LEU A 77 8.44 -5.37 47.68
C LEU A 77 7.41 -5.95 46.70
N ALA A 78 6.22 -6.27 47.18
CA ALA A 78 5.13 -6.75 46.33
C ALA A 78 4.57 -5.62 45.45
N LEU A 79 4.91 -5.62 44.15
CA LEU A 79 4.35 -4.70 43.17
C LEU A 79 3.23 -5.39 42.36
N GLN A 80 2.08 -4.73 42.26
CA GLN A 80 0.98 -5.17 41.41
C GLN A 80 1.08 -4.49 40.04
N PHE A 81 1.16 -5.29 38.98
CA PHE A 81 1.11 -4.80 37.62
C PHE A 81 -0.36 -4.70 37.16
N PRO A 82 -0.78 -3.60 36.53
CA PRO A 82 -2.11 -3.49 35.98
C PRO A 82 -2.34 -4.56 34.91
N VAL A 83 -3.59 -5.00 34.76
CA VAL A 83 -3.95 -5.98 33.73
C VAL A 83 -4.04 -5.28 32.38
N LYS A 84 -3.49 -5.91 31.33
CA LYS A 84 -3.60 -5.40 29.95
C LYS A 84 -5.09 -5.31 29.57
N PRO A 85 -5.58 -4.14 29.08
CA PRO A 85 -6.96 -4.02 28.64
C PRO A 85 -7.24 -4.94 27.45
N GLY A 86 -8.48 -5.42 27.33
CA GLY A 86 -8.90 -6.23 26.19
C GLY A 86 -8.98 -5.42 24.91
N LYS A 87 -8.79 -6.10 23.76
CA LYS A 87 -8.96 -5.49 22.44
C LYS A 87 -10.42 -5.04 22.25
N PRO A 88 -10.69 -3.77 21.90
CA PRO A 88 -12.05 -3.34 21.61
C PRO A 88 -12.60 -4.06 20.38
N SER A 89 -13.88 -4.42 20.41
CA SER A 89 -14.58 -4.95 19.25
C SER A 89 -15.06 -3.79 18.38
N CYS A 90 -14.55 -3.68 17.16
CA CYS A 90 -15.16 -2.79 16.17
C CYS A 90 -16.09 -3.60 15.26
N GLN A 91 -17.36 -3.19 15.20
CA GLN A 91 -18.33 -3.78 14.29
C GLN A 91 -18.41 -2.88 13.05
N ILE A 92 -17.75 -3.30 11.98
CA ILE A 92 -17.96 -2.69 10.67
C ILE A 92 -19.23 -3.34 10.09
N PRO A 93 -20.24 -2.56 9.67
CA PRO A 93 -21.41 -3.12 9.00
C PRO A 93 -20.96 -3.90 7.76
N THR A 94 -21.47 -5.12 7.60
CA THR A 94 -21.14 -6.01 6.47
C THR A 94 -21.45 -5.38 5.10
N ASP A 95 -22.44 -4.48 5.07
CA ASP A 95 -22.81 -3.70 3.90
C ASP A 95 -22.69 -2.20 4.22
N PRO A 96 -21.55 -1.56 3.94
CA PRO A 96 -21.40 -0.14 4.16
C PRO A 96 -22.37 0.65 3.28
N ALA A 97 -22.84 1.79 3.79
CA ALA A 97 -23.70 2.68 3.04
C ALA A 97 -23.06 3.03 1.69
N GLY A 98 -23.83 2.94 0.61
CA GLY A 98 -23.36 3.18 -0.76
C GLY A 98 -22.88 1.97 -1.55
N SER A 99 -22.59 0.83 -0.91
CA SER A 99 -22.24 -0.41 -1.63
C SER A 99 -23.41 -0.96 -2.45
N SER A 100 -23.11 -1.77 -3.47
CA SER A 100 -24.14 -2.41 -4.31
C SER A 100 -25.06 -3.34 -3.51
N ALA A 101 -24.51 -4.04 -2.50
CA ALA A 101 -25.29 -4.87 -1.58
C ALA A 101 -26.21 -4.03 -0.67
N TYR A 102 -25.71 -2.92 -0.13
CA TYR A 102 -26.49 -1.98 0.67
C TYR A 102 -27.63 -1.35 -0.15
N LYS A 103 -27.35 -0.91 -1.38
CA LYS A 103 -28.33 -0.37 -2.32
C LYS A 103 -29.40 -1.41 -2.67
N THR A 104 -28.99 -2.65 -2.93
CA THR A 104 -29.91 -3.75 -3.22
C THR A 104 -30.83 -4.06 -2.06
N ALA A 105 -30.28 -4.20 -0.85
CA ALA A 105 -31.07 -4.54 0.33
C ALA A 105 -32.04 -3.42 0.73
N ASN A 106 -31.63 -2.15 0.60
CA ASN A 106 -32.37 -1.03 1.19
C ASN A 106 -33.14 -0.16 0.17
N TYR A 107 -32.77 -0.20 -1.11
CA TYR A 107 -33.32 0.73 -2.13
C TYR A 107 -33.97 0.02 -3.33
N ASN A 108 -33.67 -1.25 -3.62
CA ASN A 108 -34.27 -1.93 -4.78
C ASN A 108 -35.79 -2.11 -4.67
N SER A 109 -36.33 -2.23 -3.46
CA SER A 109 -37.77 -2.37 -3.22
C SER A 109 -38.55 -1.06 -3.31
N LEU A 110 -37.87 0.08 -3.33
CA LEU A 110 -38.53 1.39 -3.42
C LEU A 110 -39.20 1.58 -4.81
N PRO A 111 -40.35 2.26 -4.88
CA PRO A 111 -40.96 2.64 -6.17
C PRO A 111 -39.99 3.48 -7.02
N ALA A 112 -40.13 3.42 -8.35
CA ALA A 112 -39.26 4.15 -9.29
C ALA A 112 -39.22 5.66 -9.00
N GLU A 113 -40.35 6.24 -8.58
CA GLU A 113 -40.50 7.67 -8.29
C GLU A 113 -40.08 8.06 -6.87
N ALA A 114 -39.58 7.12 -6.06
CA ALA A 114 -39.18 7.44 -4.69
C ALA A 114 -37.94 8.36 -4.71
N PRO A 115 -37.96 9.53 -4.05
CA PRO A 115 -36.83 10.47 -4.07
C PRO A 115 -35.50 9.86 -3.57
N ALA A 116 -35.59 8.86 -2.69
CA ALA A 116 -34.43 8.15 -2.16
C ALA A 116 -33.93 7.01 -3.06
N LYS A 117 -34.65 6.63 -4.14
CA LYS A 117 -34.38 5.43 -4.96
C LYS A 117 -32.94 5.33 -5.47
N ALA A 118 -32.34 6.48 -5.79
CA ALA A 118 -30.99 6.58 -6.32
C ALA A 118 -29.88 6.57 -5.24
N CYS A 119 -30.21 6.55 -3.94
CA CYS A 119 -29.23 6.64 -2.84
C CYS A 119 -28.28 7.83 -3.08
N VAL A 120 -28.81 9.07 -3.09
CA VAL A 120 -28.04 10.30 -3.40
C VAL A 120 -27.54 11.03 -2.15
N ALA A 121 -27.65 10.42 -0.97
CA ALA A 121 -27.06 10.98 0.24
C ALA A 121 -25.52 10.86 0.16
N SER A 122 -24.80 11.76 0.83
CA SER A 122 -23.32 11.74 0.87
C SER A 122 -22.73 10.42 1.40
N CYS A 123 -23.49 9.66 2.19
CA CYS A 123 -23.11 8.31 2.64
C CYS A 123 -23.35 7.21 1.59
N CYS A 124 -24.01 7.52 0.48
CA CYS A 124 -24.30 6.62 -0.64
C CYS A 124 -23.54 6.99 -1.92
N GLU A 125 -22.93 8.18 -1.97
CA GLU A 125 -22.10 8.63 -3.08
C GLU A 125 -20.88 7.70 -3.19
N GLN A 126 -21.02 6.66 -4.00
CA GLN A 126 -19.88 6.17 -4.76
C GLN A 126 -19.45 7.37 -5.62
N SER A 127 -18.20 7.78 -5.45
CA SER A 127 -17.57 8.91 -6.14
C SER A 127 -17.83 8.83 -7.66
N ALA A 128 -18.90 9.48 -8.11
CA ALA A 128 -19.16 9.72 -9.51
C ALA A 128 -18.38 10.97 -9.92
N GLY A 129 -17.62 10.86 -11.01
CA GLY A 129 -16.67 11.87 -11.44
C GLY A 129 -15.30 11.72 -10.76
N VAL A 130 -14.49 12.76 -10.88
CA VAL A 130 -13.12 12.83 -10.33
C VAL A 130 -13.08 13.41 -8.91
N SER A 131 -14.18 13.26 -8.17
CA SER A 131 -14.34 13.86 -6.84
C SER A 131 -13.30 13.33 -5.84
N GLY A 132 -12.61 14.25 -5.16
CA GLY A 132 -11.54 13.96 -4.20
C GLY A 132 -10.14 14.20 -4.75
N LEU A 133 -9.99 14.45 -6.05
CA LEU A 133 -8.76 14.99 -6.62
C LEU A 133 -8.82 16.53 -6.67
N ASP A 134 -7.72 17.19 -6.33
CA ASP A 134 -7.56 18.64 -6.45
C ASP A 134 -6.95 19.01 -7.80
N PHE A 135 -7.76 19.62 -8.68
CA PHE A 135 -7.35 20.09 -10.01
C PHE A 135 -7.00 21.59 -10.05
N SER A 136 -6.94 22.28 -8.91
CA SER A 136 -6.72 23.74 -8.86
C SER A 136 -5.40 24.20 -9.48
N GLY A 137 -4.43 23.30 -9.62
CA GLY A 137 -3.15 23.55 -10.29
C GLY A 137 -3.16 23.39 -11.81
N LEU A 138 -4.27 22.95 -12.41
CA LEU A 138 -4.37 22.67 -13.85
C LEU A 138 -5.22 23.72 -14.57
N GLY A 139 -5.02 23.83 -15.89
CA GLY A 139 -5.81 24.74 -16.73
C GLY A 139 -7.21 24.21 -17.03
N THR A 140 -7.38 22.89 -16.97
CA THR A 140 -8.65 22.21 -17.24
C THR A 140 -8.88 21.01 -16.31
N THR A 141 -10.15 20.64 -16.13
CA THR A 141 -10.59 19.48 -15.34
C THR A 141 -11.33 18.50 -16.26
N PRO A 142 -11.16 17.18 -16.08
CA PRO A 142 -11.94 16.19 -16.81
C PRO A 142 -13.45 16.40 -16.61
N SER A 143 -14.20 16.54 -17.70
CA SER A 143 -15.66 16.50 -17.69
C SER A 143 -16.15 15.07 -17.93
N GLY A 144 -17.26 14.67 -17.33
CA GLY A 144 -17.84 13.34 -17.56
C GLY A 144 -18.26 12.63 -16.28
N SER A 145 -18.94 11.49 -16.44
CA SER A 145 -19.39 10.63 -15.34
C SER A 145 -18.41 9.47 -15.15
N TRP A 146 -17.24 9.81 -14.65
CA TRP A 146 -16.14 8.87 -14.41
C TRP A 146 -16.38 8.01 -13.18
N SER A 147 -15.94 6.75 -13.21
CA SER A 147 -15.89 5.88 -12.02
C SER A 147 -14.46 5.41 -11.81
N LEU A 148 -13.90 5.65 -10.63
CA LEU A 148 -12.57 5.19 -10.26
C LEU A 148 -12.57 3.66 -10.22
N ALA A 149 -11.67 3.04 -10.97
CA ALA A 149 -11.47 1.60 -10.96
C ALA A 149 -10.22 1.21 -10.19
N LEU A 150 -9.11 1.94 -10.42
CA LEU A 150 -7.81 1.66 -9.83
C LEU A 150 -7.14 2.95 -9.38
N ASN A 151 -6.37 2.90 -8.31
CA ASN A 151 -5.28 3.83 -8.04
C ASN A 151 -3.99 3.02 -7.88
N ILE A 152 -2.91 3.56 -8.41
CA ILE A 152 -1.56 3.01 -8.23
C ILE A 152 -0.79 4.07 -7.45
N ASP A 153 -0.51 3.77 -6.19
CA ASP A 153 0.33 4.62 -5.34
C ASP A 153 1.74 4.08 -5.41
N THR A 154 2.70 4.96 -5.67
CA THR A 154 4.08 4.50 -5.92
C THR A 154 4.95 4.45 -4.66
N ASN A 155 4.37 4.73 -3.48
CA ASN A 155 5.09 4.88 -2.21
C ASN A 155 4.37 4.28 -0.98
N ASP A 156 3.35 3.46 -1.16
CA ASP A 156 2.57 2.89 -0.05
C ASP A 156 3.15 1.56 0.50
N GLY A 157 4.19 1.05 -0.17
CA GLY A 157 4.91 -0.17 0.16
C GLY A 157 4.29 -1.45 -0.42
N ASN A 158 3.19 -1.36 -1.17
CA ASN A 158 2.62 -2.45 -1.92
C ASN A 158 3.05 -2.37 -3.38
N VAL A 159 3.67 -3.44 -3.90
CA VAL A 159 4.16 -3.44 -5.28
C VAL A 159 3.12 -4.13 -6.19
N VAL A 160 2.42 -3.33 -6.99
CA VAL A 160 1.55 -3.72 -8.11
C VAL A 160 2.31 -3.78 -9.44
N ALA A 161 3.48 -4.42 -9.43
CA ALA A 161 4.24 -4.75 -10.63
C ALA A 161 3.49 -5.70 -11.59
N TYR A 162 4.04 -5.91 -12.80
CA TYR A 162 3.43 -6.76 -13.82
C TYR A 162 2.94 -8.12 -13.28
N PRO A 163 3.70 -8.87 -12.45
CA PRO A 163 3.29 -10.18 -11.98
C PRO A 163 2.15 -10.19 -10.96
N ASN A 164 1.70 -9.04 -10.47
CA ASN A 164 0.63 -8.97 -9.48
C ASN A 164 -0.73 -9.32 -10.13
N VAL A 165 -0.97 -10.62 -10.33
CA VAL A 165 -2.18 -11.18 -10.95
C VAL A 165 -3.43 -10.80 -10.15
N GLU A 166 -3.35 -10.74 -8.83
CA GLU A 166 -4.49 -10.36 -7.99
C GLU A 166 -4.91 -8.90 -8.24
N PHE A 167 -3.97 -7.97 -8.41
CA PHE A 167 -4.30 -6.57 -8.73
C PHE A 167 -4.74 -6.40 -10.19
N TRP A 168 -4.00 -6.97 -11.15
CA TRP A 168 -4.21 -6.68 -12.57
C TRP A 168 -5.19 -7.62 -13.28
N GLU A 169 -5.32 -8.87 -12.87
CA GLU A 169 -6.05 -9.90 -13.64
C GLU A 169 -7.22 -10.52 -12.86
N SER A 170 -7.20 -10.49 -11.53
CA SER A 170 -8.26 -11.08 -10.73
C SER A 170 -9.48 -10.17 -10.71
N ALA A 171 -10.66 -10.71 -10.99
CA ALA A 171 -11.91 -9.95 -10.94
C ALA A 171 -12.26 -9.49 -9.51
N THR A 172 -11.83 -10.26 -8.50
CA THR A 172 -12.20 -10.06 -7.09
C THR A 172 -10.99 -9.81 -6.18
N GLY A 173 -9.79 -10.13 -6.66
CA GLY A 173 -8.55 -9.92 -5.94
C GLY A 173 -8.16 -8.46 -5.84
N LEU A 174 -7.52 -8.10 -4.72
CA LEU A 174 -6.98 -6.76 -4.51
C LEU A 174 -5.46 -6.68 -4.71
N GLY A 175 -4.74 -7.79 -4.58
CA GLY A 175 -3.28 -7.79 -4.78
C GLY A 175 -2.51 -6.85 -3.85
N GLY A 176 -3.00 -6.67 -2.62
CA GLY A 176 -2.41 -5.77 -1.62
C GLY A 176 -3.03 -4.37 -1.60
N ALA A 177 -3.76 -3.98 -2.66
CA ALA A 177 -4.50 -2.73 -2.71
C ALA A 177 -5.65 -2.67 -1.71
N SER A 178 -6.06 -1.46 -1.38
CA SER A 178 -7.28 -1.16 -0.63
C SER A 178 -8.51 -1.14 -1.52
N ASP A 179 -9.67 -1.48 -0.95
CA ASP A 179 -10.98 -1.20 -1.55
C ASP A 179 -11.72 -0.06 -0.81
N GLN A 180 -11.06 0.57 0.16
CA GLN A 180 -11.63 1.64 0.98
C GLN A 180 -11.59 2.97 0.25
N THR A 181 -12.76 3.57 0.04
CA THR A 181 -12.90 4.85 -0.66
C THR A 181 -12.04 5.96 -0.04
N SER A 182 -11.79 5.95 1.28
CA SER A 182 -10.95 6.97 1.94
C SER A 182 -9.47 6.90 1.58
N GLU A 183 -8.98 5.76 1.11
CA GLU A 183 -7.57 5.52 0.79
C GLU A 183 -7.29 5.63 -0.72
N ARG A 184 -8.33 5.91 -1.52
CA ARG A 184 -8.33 5.76 -2.98
C ARG A 184 -7.33 6.61 -3.77
N PHE A 185 -6.64 7.55 -3.12
CA PHE A 185 -5.62 8.43 -3.72
C PHE A 185 -4.35 8.56 -2.85
N SER A 186 -4.19 7.71 -1.84
CA SER A 186 -3.07 7.73 -0.90
C SER A 186 -2.51 6.32 -0.63
N ARG A 187 -2.99 5.34 -1.40
CA ARG A 187 -2.65 3.92 -1.39
C ARG A 187 -3.00 3.33 -2.75
N ASP A 188 -2.44 2.17 -3.05
CA ASP A 188 -2.99 1.32 -4.08
C ASP A 188 -4.46 1.06 -3.79
N TYR A 189 -5.30 1.24 -4.80
CA TYR A 189 -6.76 1.10 -4.68
C TYR A 189 -7.32 0.29 -5.82
N LYS A 190 -8.34 -0.52 -5.52
CA LYS A 190 -9.11 -1.25 -6.53
C LYS A 190 -10.58 -1.36 -6.13
N ASP A 191 -11.45 -0.77 -6.94
CA ASP A 191 -12.88 -1.04 -6.91
C ASP A 191 -13.16 -2.24 -7.83
N THR A 192 -13.33 -3.42 -7.24
CA THR A 192 -13.55 -4.67 -7.99
C THR A 192 -14.83 -4.69 -8.81
N ASP A 193 -15.87 -3.95 -8.39
CA ASP A 193 -17.15 -3.87 -9.11
C ASP A 193 -16.99 -3.00 -10.36
N VAL A 194 -16.38 -1.82 -10.22
CA VAL A 194 -16.07 -0.96 -11.37
C VAL A 194 -15.09 -1.65 -12.31
N PHE A 195 -14.02 -2.24 -11.77
CA PHE A 195 -12.98 -2.92 -12.55
C PHE A 195 -13.53 -4.08 -13.40
N SER A 196 -14.44 -4.88 -12.83
CA SER A 196 -14.87 -6.15 -13.43
C SER A 196 -16.21 -6.11 -14.13
N ASN A 197 -17.14 -5.25 -13.69
CA ASN A 197 -18.53 -5.26 -14.16
C ASN A 197 -18.91 -4.01 -14.97
N LYS A 198 -18.17 -2.89 -14.84
CA LYS A 198 -18.47 -1.69 -15.63
C LYS A 198 -17.77 -1.74 -16.99
N GLU A 199 -18.55 -1.89 -18.05
CA GLU A 199 -18.04 -1.73 -19.42
C GLU A 199 -17.58 -0.29 -19.65
N ALA A 200 -16.38 -0.14 -20.21
CA ALA A 200 -15.76 1.14 -20.49
C ALA A 200 -15.75 1.40 -21.99
N LYS A 201 -16.13 2.61 -22.39
CA LYS A 201 -15.94 3.16 -23.75
C LYS A 201 -14.82 4.19 -23.78
N GLU A 202 -14.60 4.85 -22.65
CA GLU A 202 -13.51 5.77 -22.45
C GLU A 202 -12.76 5.44 -21.17
N LEU A 203 -11.49 5.80 -21.15
CA LEU A 203 -10.62 5.68 -20.00
C LEU A 203 -9.99 7.03 -19.69
N LEU A 204 -9.96 7.40 -18.42
CA LEU A 204 -9.30 8.59 -17.91
C LEU A 204 -8.17 8.13 -16.98
N ILE A 205 -6.97 8.68 -17.18
CA ILE A 205 -5.88 8.55 -16.21
C ILE A 205 -5.55 9.95 -15.69
N VAL A 206 -5.50 10.07 -14.38
CA VAL A 206 -5.02 11.27 -13.68
C VAL A 206 -3.72 10.90 -12.98
N CYS A 207 -2.63 11.59 -13.35
CA CYS A 207 -1.42 11.55 -12.56
C CYS A 207 -1.56 12.56 -11.42
N HIS A 208 -1.35 12.12 -10.20
CA HIS A 208 -1.43 12.94 -9.00
C HIS A 208 -0.27 12.67 -8.06
N ASN A 209 -0.20 13.45 -6.99
CA ASN A 209 0.59 13.14 -5.81
C ASN A 209 -0.35 13.32 -4.62
N GLU A 210 -0.70 12.23 -3.94
CA GLU A 210 -1.54 12.27 -2.73
C GLU A 210 -2.86 13.04 -2.93
N GLY A 211 -3.53 12.77 -4.05
CA GLY A 211 -4.78 13.40 -4.45
C GLY A 211 -4.67 14.78 -5.12
N LYS A 212 -3.48 15.39 -5.19
CA LYS A 212 -3.27 16.63 -5.95
C LYS A 212 -2.97 16.30 -7.42
N ALA A 213 -3.88 16.65 -8.33
CA ALA A 213 -3.71 16.36 -9.75
C ALA A 213 -2.55 17.18 -10.36
N LEU A 214 -1.68 16.47 -11.08
CA LEU A 214 -0.49 17.02 -11.76
C LEU A 214 -0.64 17.04 -13.28
N GLY A 215 -1.48 16.15 -13.80
CA GLY A 215 -1.93 16.12 -15.18
C GLY A 215 -2.96 15.01 -15.39
N TRP A 216 -3.66 15.04 -16.51
CA TRP A 216 -4.63 14.01 -16.86
C TRP A 216 -4.76 13.85 -18.37
N ARG A 217 -5.29 12.70 -18.78
CA ARG A 217 -5.59 12.40 -20.18
C ARG A 217 -6.72 11.39 -20.29
N THR A 218 -7.55 11.54 -21.33
CA THR A 218 -8.60 10.60 -21.69
C THR A 218 -8.31 9.93 -23.02
N TRP A 219 -8.72 8.67 -23.12
CA TRP A 219 -8.65 7.86 -24.33
C TRP A 219 -10.01 7.28 -24.64
N LYS A 220 -10.30 7.17 -25.93
CA LYS A 220 -11.43 6.39 -26.41
C LYS A 220 -10.99 4.98 -26.72
N LEU A 221 -11.68 4.01 -26.14
CA LEU A 221 -11.31 2.60 -26.25
C LEU A 221 -11.76 2.04 -27.60
N LEU A 222 -10.91 1.21 -28.20
CA LEU A 222 -11.18 0.54 -29.48
C LEU A 222 -12.36 -0.43 -29.38
N GLU A 223 -12.57 -1.02 -28.20
CA GLU A 223 -13.66 -1.94 -27.91
C GLU A 223 -14.31 -1.57 -26.57
N THR A 224 -15.64 -1.71 -26.50
CA THR A 224 -16.38 -1.58 -25.25
C THR A 224 -16.21 -2.85 -24.43
N LYS A 225 -15.39 -2.77 -23.38
CA LYS A 225 -15.07 -3.88 -22.47
C LYS A 225 -14.80 -3.35 -21.07
N THR A 226 -14.88 -4.22 -20.07
CA THR A 226 -14.45 -3.89 -18.71
C THR A 226 -12.93 -3.77 -18.64
N LEU A 227 -12.40 -3.07 -17.63
CA LEU A 227 -10.94 -3.02 -17.44
C LEU A 227 -10.35 -4.41 -17.20
N HIS A 228 -11.03 -5.23 -16.40
CA HIS A 228 -10.68 -6.65 -16.24
C HIS A 228 -10.56 -7.37 -17.60
N GLY A 229 -11.50 -7.14 -18.52
CA GLY A 229 -11.44 -7.69 -19.87
C GLY A 229 -10.20 -7.25 -20.67
N TRP A 230 -9.78 -5.99 -20.53
CA TRP A 230 -8.55 -5.50 -21.15
C TRP A 230 -7.29 -6.11 -20.52
N PHE A 231 -7.17 -6.11 -19.19
CA PHE A 231 -5.99 -6.64 -18.51
C PHE A 231 -5.86 -8.16 -18.57
N THR A 232 -6.92 -8.88 -18.91
CA THR A 232 -6.88 -10.32 -19.22
C THR A 232 -6.65 -10.62 -20.70
N THR A 233 -6.51 -9.60 -21.55
CA THR A 233 -6.25 -9.77 -22.98
C THR A 233 -4.77 -10.05 -23.23
N GLY A 234 -4.42 -11.34 -23.27
CA GLY A 234 -3.13 -11.88 -23.73
C GLY A 234 -1.90 -11.31 -23.01
N ASN A 235 -0.74 -11.93 -23.25
CA ASN A 235 0.51 -11.60 -22.53
C ASN A 235 0.33 -11.57 -21.01
N THR A 236 -0.60 -12.34 -20.47
CA THR A 236 -0.84 -12.38 -19.03
C THR A 236 0.01 -13.44 -18.38
N CYS A 237 0.22 -13.32 -17.07
CA CYS A 237 0.92 -14.37 -16.32
C CYS A 237 0.12 -15.67 -16.33
N SER A 238 -1.21 -15.56 -16.39
CA SER A 238 -2.13 -16.70 -16.47
C SER A 238 -2.17 -17.36 -17.85
N SER A 239 -1.98 -16.61 -18.94
CA SER A 239 -2.09 -17.11 -20.33
C SER A 239 -0.74 -17.36 -21.00
N GLY A 240 0.36 -16.91 -20.40
CA GLY A 240 1.69 -16.88 -21.00
C GLY A 240 1.98 -15.56 -21.74
N LEU A 241 3.28 -15.31 -21.93
CA LEU A 241 3.84 -14.10 -22.54
C LEU A 241 4.20 -14.35 -24.01
N ASP A 242 3.62 -13.59 -24.93
CA ASP A 242 3.88 -13.62 -26.38
C ASP A 242 4.43 -12.27 -26.84
N THR A 243 5.75 -12.22 -26.99
CA THR A 243 6.49 -10.99 -27.37
C THR A 243 6.20 -10.52 -28.79
N SER A 244 5.54 -11.34 -29.61
CA SER A 244 5.15 -10.95 -30.97
C SER A 244 3.83 -10.15 -31.02
N LYS A 245 3.06 -10.17 -29.92
CA LYS A 245 1.75 -9.55 -29.84
C LYS A 245 1.75 -8.31 -28.98
N ARG A 246 0.94 -7.34 -29.41
CA ARG A 246 0.70 -6.08 -28.71
C ARG A 246 -0.79 -5.81 -28.72
N TYR A 247 -1.34 -5.50 -27.55
CA TYR A 247 -2.77 -5.31 -27.37
C TYR A 247 -3.04 -3.82 -27.24
N LYS A 248 -3.44 -3.21 -28.36
CA LYS A 248 -3.80 -1.80 -28.39
C LYS A 248 -5.18 -1.63 -27.78
N MET A 249 -5.28 -0.71 -26.84
CA MET A 249 -6.48 -0.38 -26.08
C MET A 249 -7.16 0.88 -26.64
N ALA A 250 -6.38 1.86 -27.09
CA ALA A 250 -6.83 3.09 -27.74
C ALA A 250 -5.81 3.57 -28.80
N ASP A 251 -6.27 4.31 -29.81
CA ASP A 251 -5.44 5.00 -30.81
C ASP A 251 -5.69 6.52 -30.89
N GLU A 252 -6.60 7.05 -30.07
CA GLU A 252 -6.90 8.48 -29.97
C GLU A 252 -7.11 8.94 -28.53
N THR A 253 -6.63 10.14 -28.22
CA THR A 253 -6.99 10.86 -26.99
C THR A 253 -8.18 11.78 -27.24
N THR A 254 -9.07 11.90 -26.25
CA THR A 254 -10.26 12.76 -26.34
C THR A 254 -10.14 14.05 -25.53
N GLY A 255 -9.09 14.17 -24.73
CA GLY A 255 -8.84 15.31 -23.85
C GLY A 255 -7.62 15.10 -22.97
N GLY A 256 -7.12 16.18 -22.39
CA GLY A 256 -6.03 16.12 -21.43
C GLY A 256 -5.50 17.49 -21.03
N ASP A 257 -4.82 17.50 -19.88
CA ASP A 257 -4.01 18.59 -19.39
C ASP A 257 -2.69 18.03 -18.89
N VAL A 258 -1.59 18.42 -19.52
CA VAL A 258 -0.27 17.90 -19.18
C VAL A 258 0.34 18.61 -17.97
N GLY A 259 -0.27 19.70 -17.50
CA GLY A 259 0.07 20.41 -16.28
C GLY A 259 1.58 20.63 -16.06
N HIS A 260 2.02 20.23 -14.87
CA HIS A 260 3.40 20.36 -14.40
C HIS A 260 4.23 19.09 -14.57
N LEU A 261 3.70 18.09 -15.27
CA LEU A 261 4.41 16.84 -15.49
C LEU A 261 5.68 17.08 -16.29
N ILE A 262 6.72 16.33 -15.94
CA ILE A 262 7.97 16.34 -16.70
C ILE A 262 7.79 15.62 -18.03
N GLU A 263 8.67 15.94 -19.00
CA GLU A 263 8.65 15.35 -20.34
C GLU A 263 8.63 13.81 -20.35
N TRP A 264 9.22 13.20 -19.32
CA TRP A 264 9.45 11.76 -19.20
C TRP A 264 8.32 10.97 -18.53
N GLU A 265 7.27 11.64 -18.07
CA GLU A 265 6.13 10.98 -17.44
C GLU A 265 5.45 10.03 -18.46
N PRO A 266 5.26 8.73 -18.10
CA PRO A 266 5.05 7.67 -19.07
C PRO A 266 3.73 7.67 -19.83
N LEU A 267 2.65 8.31 -19.34
CA LEU A 267 1.31 8.14 -19.94
C LEU A 267 0.67 9.44 -20.46
N ILE A 268 0.79 10.54 -19.72
CA ILE A 268 0.18 11.83 -20.04
C ILE A 268 1.14 12.72 -20.83
N LYS A 269 2.45 12.72 -20.54
CA LYS A 269 3.44 13.52 -21.30
C LYS A 269 4.09 12.75 -22.44
N ASN A 270 4.51 11.51 -22.19
CA ASN A 270 5.30 10.72 -23.12
C ASN A 270 4.42 10.05 -24.20
N THR A 271 3.78 10.85 -25.06
CA THR A 271 3.18 10.34 -26.31
C THR A 271 4.29 9.94 -27.27
N HIS A 272 4.36 8.65 -27.60
CA HIS A 272 5.38 8.14 -28.51
C HIS A 272 5.23 8.77 -29.89
N ASN A 273 6.19 9.58 -30.34
CA ASN A 273 6.17 10.29 -31.64
C ASN A 273 4.92 11.16 -31.86
N GLY A 274 4.32 11.69 -30.79
CA GLY A 274 3.05 12.43 -30.89
C GLY A 274 1.84 11.57 -31.23
N VAL A 275 1.97 10.23 -31.05
CA VAL A 275 0.87 9.28 -31.21
C VAL A 275 0.19 9.07 -29.85
N ASP A 276 -1.13 9.09 -29.89
CA ASP A 276 -2.04 9.03 -28.75
C ASP A 276 -2.44 7.60 -28.35
N ASP A 277 -1.63 6.64 -28.78
CA ASP A 277 -1.89 5.21 -28.53
C ASP A 277 -1.84 4.89 -27.04
N LEU A 278 -2.70 3.98 -26.61
CA LEU A 278 -2.63 3.31 -25.31
C LEU A 278 -2.63 1.81 -25.53
N TYR A 279 -1.73 1.12 -24.83
CA TYR A 279 -1.57 -0.32 -24.90
C TYR A 279 -1.69 -0.97 -23.52
N VAL A 280 -2.14 -2.22 -23.52
CA VAL A 280 -2.23 -3.08 -22.35
C VAL A 280 -1.33 -4.32 -22.52
N ASN A 281 -0.79 -4.86 -21.42
CA ASN A 281 0.02 -6.10 -21.39
C ASN A 281 1.09 -6.14 -22.49
N THR A 282 1.82 -5.04 -22.64
CA THR A 282 2.65 -4.82 -23.83
C THR A 282 4.11 -5.05 -23.53
N GLU A 283 4.72 -5.83 -24.42
CA GLU A 283 6.17 -5.96 -24.50
C GLU A 283 6.76 -4.70 -25.16
N MET A 284 7.73 -4.09 -24.47
CA MET A 284 8.43 -2.90 -24.93
C MET A 284 9.66 -3.22 -25.77
N ASN A 285 10.43 -4.22 -25.35
CA ASN A 285 11.58 -4.83 -26.00
C ASN A 285 12.12 -5.95 -25.07
N THR A 286 12.81 -6.97 -25.59
CA THR A 286 13.63 -7.90 -24.78
C THR A 286 12.93 -8.61 -23.60
N ASN A 287 11.62 -8.84 -23.66
CA ASN A 287 10.82 -9.41 -22.55
C ASN A 287 10.59 -8.44 -21.38
N ASP A 288 10.51 -7.17 -21.70
CA ASP A 288 10.14 -6.10 -20.78
C ASP A 288 8.66 -5.77 -20.97
N PHE A 289 7.86 -5.98 -19.94
CA PHE A 289 6.41 -5.91 -20.01
C PHE A 289 5.85 -4.82 -19.10
N ASN A 290 4.85 -4.12 -19.60
CA ASN A 290 4.07 -3.16 -18.82
C ASN A 290 2.58 -3.46 -18.93
N ARG A 291 1.86 -3.27 -17.83
CA ARG A 291 0.40 -3.39 -17.80
C ARG A 291 -0.26 -2.27 -18.58
N LEU A 292 0.25 -1.04 -18.47
CA LEU A 292 -0.17 0.10 -19.31
C LEU A 292 1.03 0.85 -19.86
N SER A 293 0.96 1.24 -21.13
CA SER A 293 2.00 2.05 -21.79
C SER A 293 1.43 2.78 -23.01
N THR A 294 1.89 4.00 -23.25
CA THR A 294 1.67 4.73 -24.53
C THR A 294 2.77 4.46 -25.55
N ASN A 295 3.85 3.79 -25.12
CA ASN A 295 5.01 3.56 -25.95
C ASN A 295 5.00 2.13 -26.51
N ARG A 296 4.97 2.06 -27.85
CA ARG A 296 4.95 0.82 -28.62
C ARG A 296 6.33 0.15 -28.73
N ASN A 297 7.42 0.90 -28.58
CA ASN A 297 8.79 0.41 -28.73
C ASN A 297 9.72 1.26 -27.85
N GLY A 298 9.98 0.77 -26.64
CA GLY A 298 10.67 1.52 -25.58
C GLY A 298 12.09 1.93 -25.91
N GLY A 299 12.73 1.26 -26.88
CA GLY A 299 14.19 1.20 -26.91
C GLY A 299 14.70 0.21 -25.86
N TYR A 300 15.97 -0.19 -25.96
CA TYR A 300 16.56 -1.11 -24.98
C TYR A 300 16.67 -0.44 -23.61
N ASN A 301 16.03 -1.03 -22.61
CA ASN A 301 16.21 -0.71 -21.19
C ASN A 301 15.89 0.75 -20.78
N LEU A 302 14.87 1.36 -21.38
CA LEU A 302 14.57 2.77 -21.12
C LEU A 302 13.46 3.01 -20.09
N GLY A 303 12.77 1.99 -19.59
CA GLY A 303 11.59 2.20 -18.75
C GLY A 303 10.45 2.88 -19.51
N SER A 304 9.17 2.62 -19.20
CA SER A 304 8.03 3.50 -19.61
C SER A 304 6.69 2.80 -19.41
N GLY A 305 6.02 3.03 -18.28
CA GLY A 305 4.64 2.56 -18.11
C GLY A 305 4.29 2.26 -16.67
N LEU A 306 3.13 1.62 -16.49
CA LEU A 306 2.64 1.14 -15.19
C LEU A 306 2.66 -0.38 -15.13
N GLY A 307 2.78 -0.92 -13.92
CA GLY A 307 2.86 -2.35 -13.61
C GLY A 307 3.96 -3.01 -14.44
N THR A 308 5.21 -2.69 -14.15
CA THR A 308 6.36 -3.04 -15.01
C THR A 308 7.05 -4.32 -14.55
N GLN A 309 7.61 -5.08 -15.49
CA GLN A 309 8.51 -6.21 -15.24
C GLN A 309 9.53 -6.31 -16.38
N TYR A 310 10.81 -6.36 -16.02
CA TYR A 310 11.91 -6.39 -16.96
C TYR A 310 12.60 -7.75 -16.97
N ASP A 311 13.06 -8.21 -18.14
CA ASP A 311 13.72 -9.53 -18.31
C ASP A 311 12.84 -10.74 -17.88
N ALA A 312 11.54 -10.73 -18.15
CA ALA A 312 10.58 -11.73 -17.64
C ALA A 312 10.93 -13.20 -17.98
N ASN A 313 11.62 -13.45 -19.10
CA ASN A 313 12.00 -14.81 -19.51
C ASN A 313 13.14 -15.43 -18.68
N PHE A 314 13.95 -14.61 -17.99
CA PHE A 314 14.98 -15.13 -17.09
C PHE A 314 14.40 -15.70 -15.78
N ALA A 315 13.18 -15.30 -15.42
CA ALA A 315 12.52 -15.64 -14.17
C ALA A 315 11.52 -16.81 -14.26
N GLY A 316 11.26 -17.34 -15.47
CA GLY A 316 10.13 -18.23 -15.73
C GLY A 316 8.82 -17.46 -15.69
N ASN A 317 8.39 -16.95 -16.85
CA ASN A 317 7.14 -16.22 -17.13
C ASN A 317 6.42 -15.66 -15.88
N CYS A 318 6.71 -14.40 -15.54
CA CYS A 318 6.18 -13.68 -14.38
C CYS A 318 6.78 -14.02 -13.00
N GLY A 319 7.94 -14.69 -12.92
CA GLY A 319 8.69 -14.82 -11.66
C GLY A 319 9.49 -13.57 -11.26
N ASP A 320 10.18 -13.65 -10.12
CA ASP A 320 11.12 -12.62 -9.68
C ASP A 320 12.28 -12.47 -10.66
N THR A 321 12.53 -11.25 -11.11
CA THR A 321 13.58 -10.92 -12.07
C THR A 321 14.78 -10.30 -11.34
N GLU A 322 15.99 -10.38 -11.90
CA GLU A 322 17.14 -9.61 -11.38
C GLU A 322 16.99 -8.09 -11.60
N ARG A 323 16.01 -7.70 -12.43
CA ARG A 323 15.65 -6.31 -12.72
C ARG A 323 14.45 -5.85 -11.89
N PRO A 324 14.37 -4.54 -11.55
CA PRO A 324 13.22 -3.99 -10.85
C PRO A 324 11.91 -4.30 -11.57
N GLN A 325 10.93 -4.80 -10.83
CA GLN A 325 9.52 -4.80 -11.16
C GLN A 325 8.90 -3.73 -10.26
N ALA A 326 8.14 -2.83 -10.84
CA ALA A 326 7.72 -1.60 -10.16
C ALA A 326 6.34 -1.17 -10.62
N ASP A 327 5.68 -0.37 -9.78
CA ASP A 327 4.35 0.14 -10.03
C ASP A 327 4.31 1.08 -11.22
N ALA A 328 5.33 1.93 -11.33
CA ALA A 328 5.45 2.84 -12.44
C ALA A 328 6.92 3.15 -12.75
N GLN A 329 7.21 3.37 -14.03
CA GLN A 329 8.52 3.81 -14.48
C GLN A 329 8.43 4.94 -15.51
N MET A 330 9.24 5.99 -15.28
CA MET A 330 9.52 7.03 -16.26
C MET A 330 10.21 6.43 -17.48
N ARG A 331 10.04 7.11 -18.61
CA ARG A 331 10.91 6.89 -19.75
C ARG A 331 12.24 7.62 -19.56
N THR A 332 13.35 6.93 -19.72
CA THR A 332 14.69 7.50 -19.65
C THR A 332 15.32 7.58 -21.04
N GLU A 333 16.23 8.53 -21.25
CA GLU A 333 17.01 8.64 -22.51
C GLU A 333 18.25 7.73 -22.51
N LYS A 334 18.59 7.20 -21.34
CA LYS A 334 19.72 6.31 -21.09
C LYS A 334 19.24 5.08 -20.35
N TYR A 335 20.05 4.03 -20.29
CA TYR A 335 19.67 2.80 -19.58
C TYR A 335 19.22 3.09 -18.16
N HIS A 336 17.97 2.72 -17.89
CA HIS A 336 17.24 2.98 -16.65
C HIS A 336 17.84 2.26 -15.44
N TRP A 337 18.52 1.14 -15.69
CA TRP A 337 19.27 0.36 -14.71
C TRP A 337 20.74 0.19 -15.13
N GLY A 338 21.67 0.43 -14.20
CA GLY A 338 23.12 0.30 -14.41
C GLY A 338 23.88 1.64 -14.56
N SER A 339 25.21 1.56 -14.64
CA SER A 339 26.18 2.65 -14.43
C SER A 339 26.24 3.76 -15.51
N GLY A 340 25.27 3.85 -16.41
CA GLY A 340 25.28 4.78 -17.56
C GLY A 340 24.96 6.26 -17.24
N GLY A 341 24.43 6.52 -16.04
CA GLY A 341 23.98 7.85 -15.59
C GLY A 341 22.70 8.32 -16.30
N GLY A 342 21.85 9.12 -15.63
CA GLY A 342 20.56 9.60 -16.12
C GLY A 342 19.59 9.87 -14.96
N ILE A 343 18.40 10.42 -15.24
CA ILE A 343 17.28 10.33 -14.30
C ILE A 343 16.98 8.83 -14.18
N GLY A 344 17.08 8.27 -12.97
CA GLY A 344 16.60 6.91 -12.74
C GLY A 344 15.11 6.87 -12.99
N GLY A 345 14.56 5.85 -13.62
CA GLY A 345 13.15 5.95 -14.00
C GLY A 345 12.21 5.31 -13.00
N LEU A 346 12.63 4.83 -11.83
CA LEU A 346 11.66 4.39 -10.82
C LEU A 346 10.85 5.60 -10.35
N ILE A 347 9.53 5.51 -10.46
CA ILE A 347 8.61 6.50 -9.89
C ILE A 347 8.27 6.00 -8.48
N GLY A 348 8.35 6.89 -7.50
CA GLY A 348 8.22 6.56 -6.08
C GLY A 348 9.30 5.60 -5.56
N SER A 349 8.90 4.75 -4.62
CA SER A 349 9.74 3.78 -3.91
C SER A 349 9.37 2.34 -4.20
N ASP A 350 8.22 2.07 -4.79
CA ASP A 350 7.63 0.74 -4.78
C ASP A 350 8.11 -0.12 -5.95
N HIS A 351 9.05 -0.99 -5.60
CA HIS A 351 9.67 -1.91 -6.50
C HIS A 351 10.20 -3.15 -5.77
N ASN A 352 10.32 -4.24 -6.51
CA ASN A 352 10.95 -5.47 -6.05
C ASN A 352 11.86 -6.04 -7.14
N CYS A 353 12.80 -6.90 -6.77
CA CYS A 353 13.58 -7.74 -7.68
C CYS A 353 14.49 -8.67 -6.87
N HIS A 354 15.04 -9.68 -7.55
CA HIS A 354 15.97 -10.63 -6.97
C HIS A 354 17.24 -9.91 -6.46
N GLY A 355 17.51 -10.04 -5.15
CA GLY A 355 18.70 -9.47 -4.53
C GLY A 355 18.61 -8.00 -4.12
N GLY A 356 17.40 -7.42 -4.02
CA GLY A 356 17.19 -6.11 -3.38
C GLY A 356 17.55 -4.88 -4.24
N CYS A 357 17.54 -5.04 -5.56
CA CYS A 357 17.52 -3.94 -6.53
C CYS A 357 18.65 -2.91 -6.45
N PRO A 358 19.92 -3.33 -6.33
CA PRO A 358 21.04 -2.41 -6.17
C PRO A 358 21.28 -1.47 -7.37
N TRP A 359 20.67 -1.78 -8.53
CA TRP A 359 20.82 -1.01 -9.77
C TRP A 359 19.62 -0.13 -10.09
N THR A 360 18.58 -0.14 -9.27
CA THR A 360 17.41 0.72 -9.44
C THR A 360 17.75 2.12 -8.98
N ILE A 361 17.44 3.10 -9.82
CA ILE A 361 17.67 4.50 -9.52
C ILE A 361 16.31 5.18 -9.48
N SER A 362 16.02 5.86 -8.38
CA SER A 362 14.81 6.68 -8.24
C SER A 362 14.86 7.89 -9.17
N SER A 363 13.69 8.26 -9.70
CA SER A 363 13.48 9.48 -10.46
C SER A 363 13.42 10.73 -9.58
N GLY A 364 13.14 10.56 -8.28
CA GLY A 364 12.85 11.64 -7.35
C GLY A 364 11.43 12.23 -7.52
N TYR A 365 10.56 11.55 -8.26
CA TYR A 365 9.15 11.93 -8.43
C TYR A 365 8.25 10.86 -7.83
N ASP A 366 7.31 11.32 -7.01
CA ASP A 366 6.29 10.51 -6.33
C ASP A 366 4.97 10.73 -7.06
N TYR A 367 4.84 10.09 -8.23
CA TYR A 367 3.65 10.22 -9.08
C TYR A 367 2.78 8.98 -8.96
N ASP A 368 1.52 9.21 -8.63
CA ASP A 368 0.50 8.18 -8.51
C ASP A 368 -0.48 8.28 -9.68
N TYR A 369 -1.23 7.21 -9.93
CA TYR A 369 -2.06 7.08 -11.11
C TYR A 369 -3.47 6.57 -10.79
N ALA A 370 -4.43 7.50 -10.81
CA ALA A 370 -5.84 7.18 -10.69
C ALA A 370 -6.45 6.89 -12.07
N ILE A 371 -7.03 5.69 -12.23
CA ILE A 371 -7.59 5.18 -13.49
C ILE A 371 -9.10 5.06 -13.36
N PHE A 372 -9.81 5.81 -14.21
CA PHE A 372 -11.26 5.86 -14.25
C PHE A 372 -11.82 5.35 -15.57
N VAL A 373 -13.08 4.91 -15.54
CA VAL A 373 -13.84 4.44 -16.70
C VAL A 373 -15.20 5.11 -16.84
N GLN A 374 -15.65 5.26 -18.09
CA GLN A 374 -16.98 5.78 -18.44
C GLN A 374 -17.65 4.95 -19.54
#